data_AF-G9WIX7-F1
#
_entry.id   AF-G9WIX7-F1
#
_cell.length_a   1.000
_cell.length_b   1.000
_cell.length_c   1.000
_cell.angle_alpha   90.00
_cell.angle_beta   90.00
_cell.angle_gamma   90.00
#
_symmetry.space_group_name_H-M   'P 1'
#
loop_
_entity.id
_entity.type
_entity.pdbx_description
1 polymer ?
#
loop_
_entity_poly.entity_id
_entity_poly.type
_entity_poly.pdbx_seq_one_letter_code
_entity_poly.pdbx_strand_id
1 'polypeptide(L)'
;MKNISKQYIALFVLAFSLVAGVALPTFASDNNIGFAFTIQSYQEESTTGWRYRQTKSTANPWKVGVYTSTEGNGSYYSAHLYGSQNGALASPTKNAYTGPAYPYVYSGAYSNASQQNVRMAVFNPTWTPSVFYITGAWDEETW
;
A
#
# COMPACT_ATOMS: atom_id res chain seq x y z
N MET A 1 -61.05 56.61 -6.71
CA MET A 1 -59.63 56.17 -6.60
C MET A 1 -59.58 54.70 -7.01
N LYS A 2 -58.71 54.36 -7.97
CA LYS A 2 -58.68 53.08 -8.69
C LYS A 2 -57.85 52.06 -7.90
N ASN A 3 -58.41 50.86 -7.70
CA ASN A 3 -57.82 49.71 -7.00
C ASN A 3 -56.54 49.20 -7.69
N ILE A 4 -55.54 48.77 -6.90
CA ILE A 4 -54.48 47.87 -7.38
C ILE A 4 -54.40 46.67 -6.41
N SER A 5 -54.88 45.55 -6.92
CA SER A 5 -54.87 44.20 -6.37
C SER A 5 -53.44 43.68 -6.17
N LYS A 6 -53.15 43.09 -5.01
CA LYS A 6 -51.90 42.38 -4.71
C LYS A 6 -51.88 41.02 -5.41
N GLN A 7 -51.60 41.04 -6.70
CA GLN A 7 -51.43 39.84 -7.52
C GLN A 7 -50.04 39.85 -8.17
N TYR A 8 -49.27 38.80 -7.88
CA TYR A 8 -48.01 38.35 -8.51
C TYR A 8 -46.75 39.20 -8.33
N ILE A 9 -45.93 38.84 -7.34
CA ILE A 9 -44.47 38.73 -7.57
C ILE A 9 -44.06 37.37 -7.00
N ALA A 10 -44.12 36.36 -7.86
CA ALA A 10 -43.48 35.09 -7.65
C ALA A 10 -41.97 35.29 -7.79
N LEU A 11 -41.19 34.93 -6.78
CA LEU A 11 -39.77 34.63 -6.96
C LEU A 11 -39.50 33.25 -6.34
N PHE A 12 -39.56 32.24 -7.20
CA PHE A 12 -39.00 30.92 -6.97
C PHE A 12 -37.47 31.05 -6.98
N VAL A 13 -36.81 30.80 -5.86
CA VAL A 13 -35.36 30.54 -5.84
C VAL A 13 -35.14 29.17 -5.25
N LEU A 14 -35.23 28.15 -6.11
CA LEU A 14 -34.80 26.79 -5.81
C LEU A 14 -33.29 26.74 -6.13
N ALA A 15 -32.45 27.03 -5.15
CA ALA A 15 -31.00 26.88 -5.30
C ALA A 15 -30.64 25.38 -5.17
N PHE A 16 -30.59 24.69 -6.31
CA PHE A 16 -30.10 23.32 -6.41
C PHE A 16 -28.57 23.36 -6.33
N SER A 17 -28.00 23.21 -5.13
CA SER A 17 -26.56 23.02 -4.97
C SER A 17 -26.19 21.59 -5.39
N LEU A 18 -26.00 21.39 -6.70
CA LEU A 18 -25.42 20.17 -7.23
C LEU A 18 -23.91 20.19 -6.92
N VAL A 19 -23.53 19.76 -5.72
CA VAL A 19 -22.13 19.39 -5.47
C VAL A 19 -21.91 18.04 -6.14
N ALA A 20 -21.59 18.07 -7.44
CA ALA A 20 -21.06 16.90 -8.12
C ALA A 20 -19.70 16.60 -7.48
N GLY A 21 -19.67 15.60 -6.61
CA GLY A 21 -18.42 15.04 -6.09
C GLY A 21 -17.64 14.46 -7.27
N VAL A 22 -16.72 15.22 -7.82
CA VAL A 22 -15.81 14.73 -8.86
C VAL A 22 -14.86 13.77 -8.16
N ALA A 23 -15.06 12.47 -8.33
CA ALA A 23 -14.08 11.47 -7.95
C ALA A 23 -12.89 11.61 -8.91
N LEU A 24 -11.93 12.47 -8.56
CA LEU A 24 -10.67 12.52 -9.27
C LEU A 24 -9.98 11.15 -9.09
N PRO A 25 -9.46 10.54 -10.17
CA PRO A 25 -8.64 9.35 -10.02
C PRO A 25 -7.44 9.70 -9.14
N THR A 26 -7.35 9.08 -7.96
CA THR A 26 -6.10 9.11 -7.18
C THR A 26 -5.16 8.18 -7.91
N PHE A 27 -4.09 8.71 -8.49
CA PHE A 27 -3.07 7.88 -9.07
C PHE A 27 -2.23 7.30 -7.93
N ALA A 28 -1.88 6.02 -8.06
CA ALA A 28 -0.88 5.38 -7.23
C ALA A 28 0.40 6.23 -7.27
N SER A 29 1.01 6.43 -6.11
CA SER A 29 2.25 7.19 -5.98
C SER A 29 3.35 6.23 -5.52
N ASP A 30 4.58 6.54 -5.89
CA ASP A 30 5.76 5.91 -5.31
C ASP A 30 6.07 6.61 -3.98
N ASN A 31 5.65 5.99 -2.87
CA ASN A 31 5.56 6.56 -1.53
C ASN A 31 6.67 6.11 -0.56
N ASN A 32 7.46 5.07 -0.88
CA ASN A 32 8.56 4.56 -0.03
C ASN A 32 8.19 4.47 1.46
N ILE A 33 7.19 3.64 1.78
CA ILE A 33 6.67 3.47 3.13
C ILE A 33 7.71 2.77 4.01
N GLY A 34 8.25 3.51 4.98
CA GLY A 34 9.26 3.00 5.91
C GLY A 34 8.74 1.87 6.80
N PHE A 35 9.63 0.93 7.11
CA PHE A 35 9.40 -0.09 8.13
C PHE A 35 10.64 -0.30 9.00
N ALA A 36 10.40 -0.77 10.22
CA ALA A 36 11.43 -1.16 11.16
C ALA A 36 10.86 -2.21 12.12
N PHE A 37 11.45 -3.41 12.16
CA PHE A 37 11.01 -4.49 13.03
C PHE A 37 12.08 -5.59 13.18
N THR A 38 11.85 -6.47 14.15
CA THR A 38 12.65 -7.69 14.37
C THR A 38 12.09 -8.82 13.54
N ILE A 39 12.90 -9.37 12.63
CA ILE A 39 12.69 -10.63 11.94
C ILE A 39 12.75 -11.77 12.96
N GLN A 40 11.71 -12.61 12.93
CA GLN A 40 11.54 -13.73 13.84
C GLN A 40 12.40 -14.93 13.43
N SER A 41 12.61 -15.84 14.38
CA SER A 41 13.34 -17.09 14.17
C SER A 41 12.54 -18.09 13.32
N TYR A 42 13.21 -19.12 12.80
CA TYR A 42 12.58 -20.28 12.16
C TYR A 42 11.61 -19.92 11.01
N GLN A 43 12.01 -18.93 10.19
CA GLN A 43 11.23 -18.44 9.05
C GLN A 43 9.86 -17.83 9.42
N GLU A 44 9.63 -17.50 10.70
CA GLU A 44 8.44 -16.76 11.08
C GLU A 44 8.42 -15.36 10.46
N GLU A 45 7.22 -14.92 10.11
CA GLU A 45 7.01 -13.67 9.38
C GLU A 45 6.83 -12.49 10.32
N SER A 46 7.47 -11.38 9.96
CA SER A 46 7.19 -10.06 10.50
C SER A 46 6.41 -9.25 9.47
N THR A 47 5.35 -8.57 9.91
CA THR A 47 4.42 -7.92 8.97
C THR A 47 4.35 -6.41 9.18
N THR A 48 4.15 -5.68 8.09
CA THR A 48 3.79 -4.27 8.12
C THR A 48 2.30 -4.09 8.45
N GLY A 49 1.90 -2.84 8.69
CA GLY A 49 0.48 -2.48 8.75
C GLY A 49 -0.20 -2.59 7.37
N TRP A 50 -1.52 -2.73 7.40
CA TRP A 50 -2.35 -2.75 6.20
C TRP A 50 -2.34 -1.39 5.48
N ARG A 51 -2.20 -1.41 4.15
CA ARG A 51 -2.27 -0.24 3.25
C ARG A 51 -3.14 -0.54 2.05
N TYR A 52 -3.88 0.45 1.58
CA TYR A 52 -4.81 0.28 0.47
C TYR A 52 -4.08 0.40 -0.87
N ARG A 53 -4.05 -0.71 -1.62
CA ARG A 53 -3.52 -0.76 -2.99
C ARG A 53 -4.60 -0.34 -3.98
N GLN A 54 -4.44 0.81 -4.63
CA GLN A 54 -5.47 1.47 -5.44
C GLN A 54 -5.61 0.88 -6.84
N THR A 55 -4.52 0.38 -7.42
CA THR A 55 -4.48 -0.09 -8.79
C THR A 55 -5.26 -1.38 -8.99
N LYS A 56 -5.83 -1.51 -10.20
CA LYS A 56 -6.39 -2.76 -10.74
C LYS A 56 -5.36 -3.58 -11.49
N SER A 57 -4.20 -3.01 -11.79
CA SER A 57 -3.18 -3.65 -12.62
C SER A 57 -2.31 -4.56 -11.76
N THR A 58 -2.26 -5.84 -12.08
CA THR A 58 -1.29 -6.77 -11.50
C THR A 58 0.15 -6.49 -11.97
N ALA A 59 0.30 -5.72 -13.05
CA ALA A 59 1.58 -5.30 -13.60
C ALA A 59 2.16 -4.06 -12.92
N ASN A 60 1.33 -3.26 -12.22
CA ASN A 60 1.85 -2.21 -11.35
C ASN A 60 2.52 -2.88 -10.14
N PRO A 61 3.86 -2.82 -10.04
CA PRO A 61 4.58 -3.59 -9.06
C PRO A 61 4.47 -2.98 -7.67
N TRP A 62 4.45 -3.85 -6.67
CA TRP A 62 4.88 -3.49 -5.33
C TRP A 62 6.40 -3.57 -5.26
N LYS A 63 7.00 -2.94 -4.25
CA LYS A 63 8.45 -2.97 -4.07
C LYS A 63 8.86 -3.09 -2.61
N VAL A 64 10.09 -3.52 -2.39
CA VAL A 64 10.73 -3.54 -1.06
C VAL A 64 12.23 -3.34 -1.17
N GLY A 65 12.80 -2.57 -0.25
CA GLY A 65 14.23 -2.43 -0.03
C GLY A 65 14.53 -2.58 1.45
N VAL A 66 15.63 -3.26 1.77
CA VAL A 66 16.12 -3.43 3.15
C VAL A 66 17.40 -2.62 3.30
N TYR A 67 17.37 -1.61 4.15
CA TYR A 67 18.45 -0.63 4.30
C TYR A 67 19.52 -1.11 5.26
N THR A 68 19.11 -1.62 6.42
CA THR A 68 20.03 -2.10 7.46
C THR A 68 19.53 -3.42 8.03
N SER A 69 20.48 -4.24 8.48
CA SER A 69 20.23 -5.45 9.26
C SER A 69 21.32 -5.64 10.32
N THR A 70 20.93 -6.10 11.51
CA THR A 70 21.88 -6.56 12.53
C THR A 70 22.59 -7.86 12.17
N GLU A 71 22.14 -8.58 11.13
CA GLU A 71 22.87 -9.70 10.53
C GLU A 71 24.12 -9.23 9.76
N GLY A 72 24.13 -7.96 9.34
CA GLY A 72 25.19 -7.35 8.53
C GLY A 72 24.79 -7.14 7.06
N ASN A 73 25.54 -6.27 6.38
CA ASN A 73 25.31 -5.96 4.96
C ASN A 73 25.56 -7.19 4.08
N GLY A 74 24.74 -7.34 3.03
CA GLY A 74 24.81 -8.49 2.10
C GLY A 74 23.98 -9.70 2.55
N SER A 75 23.39 -9.67 3.76
CA SER A 75 22.29 -10.56 4.13
C SER A 75 21.07 -10.30 3.24
N TYR A 76 20.11 -11.23 3.23
CA TYR A 76 18.86 -11.05 2.47
C TYR A 76 17.66 -11.57 3.24
N TYR A 77 16.51 -10.95 2.98
CA TYR A 77 15.22 -11.34 3.53
C TYR A 77 14.21 -11.58 2.42
N SER A 78 13.32 -12.53 2.64
CA SER A 78 12.23 -12.84 1.71
C SER A 78 10.99 -12.04 2.09
N ALA A 79 10.29 -11.51 1.11
CA ALA A 79 9.09 -10.69 1.31
C ALA A 79 7.98 -11.02 0.31
N HIS A 80 6.73 -10.92 0.73
CA HIS A 80 5.53 -11.02 -0.11
C HIS A 80 4.37 -10.23 0.48
N LEU A 81 3.31 -10.07 -0.30
CA LEU A 81 2.07 -9.42 0.12
C LEU A 81 1.03 -10.43 0.59
N TYR A 82 0.23 -10.02 1.57
CA TYR A 82 -1.07 -10.62 1.90
C TYR A 82 -2.20 -9.67 1.54
N GLY A 83 -3.32 -10.21 1.06
CA GLY A 83 -4.57 -9.48 0.88
C GLY A 83 -5.45 -9.55 2.12
N SER A 84 -6.08 -8.44 2.49
CA SER A 84 -6.92 -8.35 3.70
C SER A 84 -8.24 -9.10 3.60
N GLN A 85 -8.79 -9.27 2.39
CA GLN A 85 -10.12 -9.85 2.21
C GLN A 85 -10.20 -11.32 2.66
N ASN A 86 -9.12 -12.09 2.49
CA ASN A 86 -9.07 -13.50 2.82
C ASN A 86 -7.78 -13.92 3.54
N GLY A 87 -6.87 -12.98 3.84
CA GLY A 87 -5.57 -13.29 4.42
C GLY A 87 -4.68 -14.14 3.50
N ALA A 88 -5.01 -14.27 2.21
CA ALA A 88 -4.27 -15.11 1.29
C ALA A 88 -3.05 -14.38 0.74
N LEU A 89 -2.05 -15.17 0.34
CA LEU A 89 -0.90 -14.68 -0.41
C LEU A 89 -1.37 -13.91 -1.64
N ALA A 90 -0.84 -12.72 -1.81
CA ALA A 90 -1.27 -11.74 -2.81
C ALA A 90 -0.12 -11.31 -3.75
N SER A 91 1.05 -11.96 -3.64
CA SER A 91 2.15 -11.81 -4.58
C SER A 91 3.09 -13.01 -4.57
N PRO A 92 3.95 -13.16 -5.58
CA PRO A 92 5.16 -13.97 -5.45
C PRO A 92 6.07 -13.44 -4.33
N THR A 93 6.89 -14.32 -3.76
CA THR A 93 7.95 -13.95 -2.80
C THR A 93 9.18 -13.41 -3.52
N LYS A 94 9.81 -12.38 -2.96
CA LYS A 94 11.04 -11.75 -3.45
C LYS A 94 12.10 -11.62 -2.37
N ASN A 95 13.35 -11.79 -2.77
CA ASN A 95 14.49 -11.60 -1.88
C ASN A 95 15.03 -10.19 -2.02
N ALA A 96 15.15 -9.47 -0.90
CA ALA A 96 15.75 -8.15 -0.82
C ALA A 96 17.05 -8.23 -0.04
N TYR A 97 18.16 -7.82 -0.67
CA TYR A 97 19.48 -7.77 -0.05
C TYR A 97 19.66 -6.50 0.76
N THR A 98 20.38 -6.61 1.88
CA THR A 98 20.59 -5.50 2.81
C THR A 98 21.84 -4.69 2.48
N GLY A 99 21.72 -3.37 2.61
CA GLY A 99 22.87 -2.46 2.63
C GLY A 99 22.75 -1.28 1.66
N PRO A 100 23.73 -0.34 1.73
CA PRO A 100 23.64 0.98 1.10
C PRO A 100 23.68 0.98 -0.43
N ALA A 101 24.09 -0.13 -1.04
CA ALA A 101 24.22 -0.27 -2.49
C ALA A 101 23.09 -1.11 -3.13
N TYR A 102 22.19 -1.70 -2.34
CA TYR A 102 21.21 -2.66 -2.86
C TYR A 102 19.88 -1.98 -3.17
N PRO A 103 19.38 -2.09 -4.42
CA PRO A 103 18.16 -1.42 -4.85
C PRO A 103 16.90 -2.12 -4.34
N TYR A 104 15.80 -1.39 -4.38
CA TYR A 104 14.46 -1.97 -4.29
C TYR A 104 14.31 -3.14 -5.27
N VAL A 105 13.69 -4.22 -4.80
CA VAL A 105 13.18 -5.27 -5.66
C VAL A 105 11.71 -5.01 -5.95
N TYR A 106 11.30 -5.27 -7.18
CA TYR A 106 9.96 -5.01 -7.68
C TYR A 106 9.30 -6.33 -8.07
N SER A 107 8.01 -6.44 -7.83
CA SER A 107 7.22 -7.58 -8.29
C SER A 107 5.79 -7.17 -8.59
N GLY A 108 5.22 -7.78 -9.62
CA GLY A 108 3.77 -7.78 -9.78
C GLY A 108 3.08 -8.43 -8.58
N ALA A 109 1.81 -8.09 -8.42
CA ALA A 109 0.92 -8.69 -7.44
C ALA A 109 -0.09 -9.60 -8.13
N TYR A 110 -0.73 -10.49 -7.37
CA TYR A 110 -1.86 -11.28 -7.86
C TYR A 110 -3.13 -10.42 -7.92
N SER A 111 -4.15 -10.91 -8.62
CA SER A 111 -5.41 -10.17 -8.77
C SER A 111 -6.11 -9.92 -7.43
N ASN A 112 -5.94 -10.81 -6.45
CA ASN A 112 -6.43 -10.63 -5.07
C ASN A 112 -5.63 -9.61 -4.25
N ALA A 113 -4.74 -8.83 -4.85
CA ALA A 113 -4.16 -7.62 -4.24
C ALA A 113 -4.83 -6.33 -4.73
N SER A 114 -5.66 -6.40 -5.78
CA SER A 114 -6.17 -5.20 -6.44
C SER A 114 -7.32 -4.57 -5.66
N GLN A 115 -7.28 -3.23 -5.52
CA GLN A 115 -8.32 -2.42 -4.89
C GLN A 115 -8.74 -2.91 -3.50
N GLN A 116 -7.75 -3.25 -2.68
CA GLN A 116 -7.97 -3.67 -1.31
C GLN A 116 -6.78 -3.34 -0.41
N ASN A 117 -6.94 -3.53 0.90
CA ASN A 117 -5.81 -3.45 1.80
C ASN A 117 -4.89 -4.65 1.63
N VAL A 118 -3.59 -4.38 1.53
CA VAL A 118 -2.51 -5.35 1.53
C VAL A 118 -1.52 -5.03 2.64
N ARG A 119 -0.74 -6.02 3.07
CA ARG A 119 0.42 -5.81 3.95
C ARG A 119 1.59 -6.63 3.44
N MET A 120 2.79 -6.17 3.71
CA MET A 120 4.01 -6.93 3.42
C MET A 120 4.34 -7.81 4.62
N ALA A 121 4.67 -9.07 4.34
CA ALA A 121 5.33 -9.97 5.27
C ALA A 121 6.80 -10.10 4.85
N VAL A 122 7.70 -10.16 5.83
CA VAL A 122 9.14 -10.31 5.64
C VAL A 122 9.66 -11.35 6.62
N PHE A 123 10.52 -12.26 6.16
CA PHE A 123 11.10 -13.33 6.98
C PHE A 123 12.54 -13.63 6.55
N ASN A 124 13.31 -14.25 7.46
CA ASN A 124 14.60 -14.83 7.10
C ASN A 124 14.33 -16.20 6.44
N PRO A 125 14.73 -16.43 5.19
CA PRO A 125 14.52 -17.71 4.52
C PRO A 125 15.42 -18.83 5.06
N THR A 126 16.41 -18.51 5.89
CA THR A 126 17.23 -19.51 6.58
C THR A 126 16.51 -20.02 7.82
N TRP A 127 16.45 -21.34 8.01
CA TRP A 127 15.93 -21.95 9.24
C TRP A 127 16.94 -21.78 10.39
N THR A 128 16.81 -20.69 11.14
CA THR A 128 17.73 -20.32 12.21
C THR A 128 16.98 -19.85 13.48
N PRO A 129 17.48 -20.13 14.69
CA PRO A 129 16.94 -19.54 15.93
C PRO A 129 17.25 -18.04 16.07
N SER A 130 18.15 -17.51 15.24
CA SER A 130 18.56 -16.10 15.33
C SER A 130 17.46 -15.15 14.90
N VAL A 131 17.37 -14.02 15.61
CA VAL A 131 16.51 -12.89 15.26
C VAL A 131 17.35 -11.72 14.79
N PHE A 132 16.82 -10.93 13.85
CA PHE A 132 17.56 -9.81 13.27
C PHE A 132 16.68 -8.58 13.20
N TYR A 133 17.18 -7.44 13.66
CA TYR A 133 16.49 -6.17 13.50
C TYR A 133 16.81 -5.58 12.15
N ILE A 134 15.79 -5.23 11.38
CA ILE A 134 15.92 -4.67 10.03
C ILE A 134 15.17 -3.36 9.90
N THR A 135 15.68 -2.48 9.03
CA THR A 135 14.96 -1.30 8.57
C THR A 135 14.91 -1.27 7.05
N GLY A 136 13.93 -0.57 6.50
CA GLY A 136 13.79 -0.46 5.06
C GLY A 136 12.59 0.36 4.67
N ALA A 137 12.20 0.22 3.41
CA ALA A 137 10.96 0.77 2.91
C ALA A 137 10.33 -0.17 1.87
N TRP A 138 9.01 -0.05 1.72
CA TRP A 138 8.23 -0.82 0.77
C TRP A 138 7.16 0.05 0.15
N ASP A 139 6.48 -0.48 -0.85
CA ASP A 139 5.30 0.17 -1.42
C ASP A 139 4.31 -0.88 -1.90
N GLU A 140 3.01 -0.67 -1.68
CA GLU A 140 1.98 -1.58 -2.19
C GLU A 140 1.84 -1.52 -3.72
N GLU A 141 2.26 -0.42 -4.31
CA GLU A 141 2.21 -0.14 -5.75
C GLU A 141 3.15 1.02 -6.12
N THR A 142 3.33 1.33 -7.40
CA THR A 142 4.31 2.35 -7.85
C THR A 142 3.82 3.31 -8.95
N TRP A 143 2.68 3.05 -9.62
CA TRP A 143 2.11 3.95 -10.66
C TRP A 143 0.63 3.76 -11.03
#